data_AF-A0A4P9WN35-F1
#
_entry.id   AF-A0A4P9WN35-F1
#
_cell.length_a   1.000
_cell.length_b   1.000
_cell.length_c   1.000
_cell.angle_alpha   90.00
_cell.angle_beta   90.00
_cell.angle_gamma   90.00
#
_symmetry.space_group_name_H-M   'P 1'
#
loop_
_entity.id
_entity.type
_entity.pdbx_description
1 polymer ?
#
loop_
_entity_poly.entity_id
_entity_poly.type
_entity_poly.pdbx_seq_one_letter_code
_entity_poly.pdbx_strand_id
1 'polypeptide(L)'
;MNGMMQPQIILLKEGTDTSQGKGQILSNINAVIAVADMIRTTLGPRGMDKLIVESKGSVTISNDGATILRLLDVVHPAGKALVDISRAQDAEVGDGTTSVALFAAELLREIKSFIEEGVAPQVIIKGFRRASVLVSARG
;
A
#
# COMPACT_ATOMS: atom_id res chain seq x y z
N MET A 1 4.81 -0.18 56.49
CA MET A 1 5.37 -0.22 55.11
C MET A 1 4.22 -0.35 54.13
N ASN A 2 3.57 0.76 53.77
CA ASN A 2 2.50 0.77 52.76
C ASN A 2 3.12 1.12 51.41
N GLY A 3 3.31 0.10 50.57
CA GLY A 3 3.67 0.29 49.17
C GLY A 3 2.47 0.90 48.43
N MET A 4 2.56 2.19 48.11
CA MET A 4 1.59 2.87 47.28
C MET A 4 1.60 2.20 45.90
N MET A 5 0.53 1.46 45.55
CA MET A 5 0.33 1.00 44.17
C MET A 5 0.15 2.24 43.30
N GLN A 6 1.12 2.49 42.42
CA GLN A 6 0.96 3.50 41.37
C GLN A 6 -0.23 3.07 40.48
N PRO A 7 -1.21 3.94 40.25
CA PRO A 7 -2.32 3.62 39.35
C PRO A 7 -1.76 3.36 37.95
N GLN A 8 -2.09 2.21 37.38
CA GLN A 8 -1.74 1.89 35.99
C GLN A 8 -2.53 2.81 35.06
N ILE A 9 -1.85 3.76 34.44
CA ILE A 9 -2.43 4.63 33.42
C ILE A 9 -2.53 3.80 32.13
N ILE A 10 -3.74 3.40 31.77
CA ILE A 10 -4.02 2.74 30.48
C ILE A 10 -3.96 3.81 29.39
N LEU A 11 -2.84 3.87 28.67
CA LEU A 11 -2.62 4.86 27.60
C LEU A 11 -3.36 4.50 26.30
N LEU A 12 -3.52 3.20 26.02
CA LEU A 12 -4.18 2.67 24.82
C LEU A 12 -5.22 1.60 25.20
N LYS A 13 -6.31 1.53 24.44
CA LYS A 13 -7.34 0.50 24.64
C LYS A 13 -6.77 -0.89 24.36
N GLU A 14 -7.31 -1.88 25.06
CA GLU A 14 -6.99 -3.29 24.84
C GLU A 14 -7.29 -3.69 23.39
N GLY A 15 -6.34 -4.38 22.74
CA GLY A 15 -6.40 -4.70 21.31
C GLY A 15 -5.81 -3.65 20.36
N THR A 16 -5.23 -2.55 20.86
CA THR A 16 -4.51 -1.58 20.01
C THR A 16 -3.17 -2.17 19.56
N ASP A 17 -2.96 -2.22 18.24
CA ASP A 17 -1.67 -2.60 17.68
C ASP A 17 -0.62 -1.49 17.94
N THR A 18 0.49 -1.85 18.59
CA THR A 18 1.60 -0.95 18.90
C THR A 18 2.86 -1.25 18.08
N SER A 19 2.71 -1.95 16.95
CA SER A 19 3.82 -2.30 16.07
C SER A 19 4.52 -1.06 15.53
N GLN A 20 5.84 -0.97 15.71
CA GLN A 20 6.64 0.19 15.32
C GLN A 20 8.03 -0.20 14.80
N GLY A 21 8.74 0.80 14.27
CA GLY A 21 10.13 0.66 13.81
C GLY A 21 10.27 -0.07 12.48
N LYS A 22 11.47 -0.63 12.25
CA LYS A 22 11.86 -1.26 10.99
C LYS A 22 10.93 -2.42 10.60
N GLY A 23 10.55 -3.26 11.56
CA GLY A 23 9.65 -4.40 11.31
C GLY A 23 8.30 -3.96 10.75
N GLN A 24 7.73 -2.88 11.30
CA GLN A 24 6.46 -2.34 10.80
C GLN A 24 6.60 -1.75 9.40
N ILE A 25 7.71 -1.07 9.08
CA ILE A 25 7.95 -0.54 7.74
C ILE A 25 8.02 -1.69 6.72
N LEU A 26 8.74 -2.76 7.03
CA LEU A 26 8.83 -3.93 6.16
C LEU A 26 7.48 -4.64 6.00
N SER A 27 6.70 -4.74 7.08
CA SER A 27 5.32 -5.26 7.03
C SER A 27 4.46 -4.45 6.07
N ASN A 28 4.50 -3.11 6.18
CA ASN A 28 3.76 -2.20 5.30
C ASN A 28 4.14 -2.40 3.82
N ILE A 29 5.44 -2.50 3.52
CA ILE A 29 5.94 -2.73 2.16
C ILE A 29 5.42 -4.06 1.61
N ASN A 30 5.53 -5.15 2.39
CA ASN A 30 5.08 -6.47 1.96
C ASN A 30 3.56 -6.50 1.70
N ALA A 31 2.77 -5.83 2.53
CA ALA A 31 1.33 -5.74 2.33
C ALA A 31 0.97 -5.03 1.01
N VAL A 32 1.66 -3.93 0.69
CA VAL A 32 1.45 -3.22 -0.58
C VAL A 32 1.85 -4.09 -1.77
N ILE A 33 2.99 -4.75 -1.69
CA ILE A 33 3.48 -5.65 -2.73
C ILE A 33 2.48 -6.79 -2.99
N ALA A 34 1.95 -7.41 -1.93
CA ALA A 34 0.98 -8.49 -2.06
C ALA A 34 -0.29 -8.05 -2.80
N VAL A 35 -0.80 -6.84 -2.51
CA VAL A 35 -1.97 -6.27 -3.20
C VAL A 35 -1.64 -5.96 -4.66
N ALA A 36 -0.47 -5.38 -4.92
CA ALA A 36 -0.03 -5.05 -6.27
C ALA A 36 0.16 -6.29 -7.16
N ASP A 37 0.68 -7.39 -6.60
CA ASP A 37 0.90 -8.63 -7.35
C ASP A 37 -0.42 -9.28 -7.81
N MET A 38 -1.56 -9.01 -7.16
CA MET A 38 -2.88 -9.44 -7.63
C MET A 38 -3.30 -8.76 -8.94
N ILE A 39 -2.95 -7.48 -9.11
CA ILE A 39 -3.32 -6.69 -10.30
C ILE A 39 -2.19 -6.60 -11.33
N ARG A 40 -0.97 -7.05 -11.03
CA ARG A 40 0.18 -6.97 -11.95
C ARG A 40 -0.13 -7.51 -13.35
N THR A 41 -0.82 -8.63 -13.40
CA THR A 41 -1.16 -9.31 -14.66
C THR A 41 -2.29 -8.64 -15.45
N THR A 42 -2.96 -7.63 -14.90
CA THR A 42 -4.05 -6.92 -15.58
C THR A 42 -3.52 -5.74 -16.41
N LEU A 43 -2.22 -5.44 -16.31
CA LEU A 43 -1.62 -4.32 -17.02
C LEU A 43 -1.42 -4.61 -18.52
N GLY A 44 -1.88 -3.68 -19.36
CA GLY A 44 -1.59 -3.61 -20.78
C GLY A 44 -2.62 -4.33 -21.68
N PRO A 45 -2.43 -4.29 -23.01
CA PRO A 45 -3.39 -4.82 -23.98
C PRO A 45 -3.53 -6.35 -23.96
N ARG A 46 -2.59 -7.04 -23.29
CA ARG A 46 -2.63 -8.49 -23.01
C ARG A 46 -2.88 -8.77 -21.52
N GLY A 47 -3.42 -7.79 -20.79
CA GLY A 47 -3.82 -7.95 -19.40
C GLY A 47 -4.83 -9.09 -19.26
N MET A 48 -4.67 -9.89 -18.21
CA MET A 48 -5.56 -11.00 -17.90
C MET A 48 -6.71 -10.54 -17.02
N ASP A 49 -7.93 -10.90 -17.39
CA ASP A 49 -9.10 -10.69 -16.55
C ASP A 49 -8.98 -11.42 -15.21
N LYS A 50 -9.55 -10.82 -14.17
CA LYS A 50 -9.72 -11.43 -12.86
C LYS A 50 -11.19 -11.76 -12.64
N LEU A 51 -11.42 -13.02 -12.29
CA LEU A 51 -12.70 -13.48 -11.79
C LEU A 51 -12.69 -13.34 -10.27
N ILE A 52 -13.56 -12.49 -9.74
CA ILE A 52 -13.71 -12.21 -8.32
C ILE A 52 -15.09 -12.70 -7.89
N VAL A 53 -15.12 -13.50 -6.82
CA VAL A 53 -16.35 -13.98 -6.20
C VAL A 53 -16.51 -13.28 -4.87
N GLU A 54 -17.57 -12.49 -4.72
CA GLU A 54 -17.88 -11.82 -3.46
C GLU A 54 -18.59 -12.78 -2.49
N SER A 55 -18.56 -12.47 -1.20
CA SER A 55 -19.19 -13.29 -0.15
C SER A 55 -20.70 -13.48 -0.34
N LYS A 56 -21.36 -12.60 -1.10
CA LYS A 56 -22.79 -12.69 -1.43
C LYS A 56 -23.08 -13.58 -2.65
N GLY A 57 -22.04 -14.17 -3.26
CA GLY A 57 -22.16 -15.04 -4.43
C GLY A 57 -22.21 -14.31 -5.77
N SER A 58 -22.08 -12.98 -5.80
CA SER A 58 -21.90 -12.23 -7.06
C SER A 58 -20.52 -12.55 -7.65
N VAL A 59 -20.50 -12.75 -8.98
CA VAL A 59 -19.28 -12.98 -9.75
C VAL A 59 -19.04 -11.76 -10.62
N THR A 60 -17.85 -11.17 -10.49
CA THR A 60 -17.40 -10.06 -11.33
C THR A 60 -16.15 -10.49 -12.08
N ILE A 61 -16.15 -10.27 -13.40
CA ILE A 61 -14.96 -10.44 -14.25
C ILE A 61 -14.52 -9.06 -14.70
N SER A 62 -13.28 -8.68 -14.40
CA SER A 62 -12.75 -7.37 -14.78
C SER A 62 -11.24 -7.40 -14.99
N ASN A 63 -10.77 -6.52 -15.88
CA ASN A 63 -9.35 -6.19 -16.08
C ASN A 63 -8.98 -4.83 -15.46
N ASP A 64 -9.96 -4.02 -15.08
CA ASP A 64 -9.71 -2.69 -14.51
C ASP A 64 -9.18 -2.80 -13.07
N GLY A 65 -7.98 -2.25 -12.85
CA GLY A 65 -7.30 -2.29 -11.57
C GLY A 65 -8.11 -1.63 -10.44
N ALA A 66 -8.76 -0.49 -10.70
CA ALA A 66 -9.54 0.22 -9.68
C ALA A 66 -10.76 -0.60 -9.24
N THR A 67 -11.47 -1.21 -10.19
CA THR A 67 -12.60 -2.12 -9.94
C THR A 67 -12.17 -3.34 -9.14
N ILE A 68 -11.08 -4.00 -9.56
CA ILE A 68 -10.56 -5.19 -8.87
C ILE A 68 -10.17 -4.84 -7.43
N LEU A 69 -9.39 -3.78 -7.24
CA LEU A 69 -8.92 -3.33 -5.92
C LEU A 69 -10.07 -2.96 -4.98
N ARG A 70 -11.19 -2.43 -5.51
CA ARG A 70 -12.38 -2.10 -4.73
C ARG A 70 -13.12 -3.33 -4.22
N LEU A 71 -13.08 -4.44 -4.97
CA LEU A 71 -13.78 -5.67 -4.63
C LEU A 71 -12.98 -6.55 -3.65
N LEU A 72 -11.69 -6.29 -3.51
CA LEU A 72 -10.83 -7.00 -2.56
C LEU A 72 -11.01 -6.45 -1.14
N ASP A 73 -11.19 -7.36 -0.18
CA ASP A 73 -11.26 -7.02 1.25
C ASP A 73 -9.84 -6.82 1.83
N VAL A 74 -9.24 -5.67 1.51
CA VAL A 74 -7.90 -5.31 1.99
C VAL A 74 -7.98 -4.77 3.41
N VAL A 75 -7.55 -5.57 4.39
CA VAL A 75 -7.55 -5.16 5.81
C VAL A 75 -6.37 -4.27 6.17
N HIS A 76 -5.18 -4.55 5.62
CA HIS A 76 -3.94 -3.89 6.02
C HIS A 76 -3.92 -2.41 5.59
N PRO A 77 -3.64 -1.44 6.49
CA PRO A 77 -3.73 0.00 6.18
C PRO A 77 -2.85 0.44 5.00
N ALA A 78 -1.61 -0.06 4.93
CA ALA A 78 -0.73 0.24 3.80
C ALA A 78 -1.30 -0.27 2.46
N GLY A 79 -1.93 -1.44 2.44
CA GLY A 79 -2.60 -1.98 1.26
C GLY A 79 -3.81 -1.13 0.86
N LYS A 80 -4.59 -0.63 1.82
CA LYS A 80 -5.71 0.30 1.55
C LYS A 80 -5.23 1.59 0.88
N ALA A 81 -4.08 2.13 1.29
CA ALA A 81 -3.51 3.30 0.63
C ALA A 81 -3.24 3.05 -0.87
N LEU A 82 -2.89 1.82 -1.27
CA LEU A 82 -2.74 1.46 -2.68
C LEU A 82 -4.09 1.45 -3.43
N VAL A 83 -5.14 0.95 -2.78
CA VAL A 83 -6.52 0.99 -3.31
C VAL A 83 -6.96 2.44 -3.52
N ASP A 84 -6.67 3.32 -2.56
CA ASP A 84 -7.02 4.74 -2.63
C ASP A 84 -6.26 5.47 -3.75
N ILE A 85 -4.99 5.14 -3.99
CA ILE A 85 -4.21 5.68 -5.12
C ILE A 85 -4.88 5.32 -6.46
N SER A 86 -5.27 4.06 -6.64
CA SER A 86 -5.91 3.61 -7.88
C SER A 86 -7.28 4.28 -8.08
N ARG A 87 -8.06 4.45 -7.01
CA ARG A 87 -9.35 5.17 -7.03
C ARG A 87 -9.21 6.64 -7.37
N ALA A 88 -8.19 7.31 -6.83
CA ALA A 88 -7.96 8.72 -7.13
C ALA A 88 -7.64 8.91 -8.62
N GLN A 89 -6.83 8.01 -9.19
CA GLN A 89 -6.51 8.03 -10.62
C GLN A 89 -7.74 7.76 -11.51
N ASP A 90 -8.59 6.81 -11.10
CA ASP A 90 -9.85 6.51 -11.78
C ASP A 90 -10.81 7.71 -11.79
N ALA A 91 -10.92 8.43 -10.66
CA ALA A 91 -11.78 9.59 -10.54
C ALA A 91 -11.31 10.81 -11.35
N GLU A 92 -10.01 11.03 -11.46
CA GLU A 92 -9.44 12.20 -12.16
C GLU A 92 -9.33 12.00 -13.68
N VAL A 93 -8.85 10.83 -14.11
CA VAL A 93 -8.48 10.58 -15.52
C VAL A 93 -9.25 9.39 -16.12
N GLY A 94 -9.64 8.40 -15.30
CA GLY A 94 -10.28 7.17 -15.76
C GLY A 94 -9.36 6.21 -16.51
N ASP A 95 -8.04 6.45 -16.49
CA ASP A 95 -7.03 5.59 -17.11
C ASP A 95 -5.74 5.54 -16.26
N GLY A 96 -4.93 4.51 -16.46
CA GLY A 96 -3.68 4.29 -15.74
C GLY A 96 -3.86 3.81 -14.30
N THR A 97 -5.08 3.37 -13.92
CA THR A 97 -5.44 2.88 -12.58
C THR A 97 -4.54 1.74 -12.10
N THR A 98 -4.25 0.78 -12.99
CA THR A 98 -3.31 -0.32 -12.75
C THR A 98 -1.87 0.17 -12.76
N SER A 99 -1.50 1.02 -13.70
CA SER A 99 -0.13 1.53 -13.86
C SER A 99 0.34 2.30 -12.63
N VAL A 100 -0.49 3.20 -12.10
CA VAL A 100 -0.15 4.03 -10.93
C VAL A 100 0.00 3.19 -9.67
N ALA A 101 -0.87 2.19 -9.48
CA ALA A 101 -0.81 1.29 -8.33
C ALA A 101 0.45 0.41 -8.39
N LEU A 102 0.75 -0.18 -9.56
CA LEU A 102 1.98 -0.96 -9.74
C LEU A 102 3.23 -0.09 -9.57
N PHE A 103 3.23 1.12 -10.13
CA PHE A 103 4.36 2.04 -9.98
C PHE A 103 4.64 2.37 -8.51
N ALA A 104 3.61 2.71 -7.73
CA ALA A 104 3.76 2.97 -6.29
C ALA A 104 4.30 1.75 -5.53
N ALA A 105 3.84 0.56 -5.86
CA ALA A 105 4.32 -0.68 -5.24
C ALA A 105 5.77 -1.01 -5.63
N GLU A 106 6.17 -0.78 -6.88
CA GLU A 106 7.56 -0.98 -7.31
C GLU A 106 8.52 -0.02 -6.61
N LEU A 107 8.13 1.24 -6.38
CA LEU A 107 8.93 2.16 -5.56
C LEU A 107 9.15 1.59 -4.14
N LEU A 108 8.11 1.01 -3.54
CA LEU A 108 8.24 0.38 -2.21
C LEU A 108 9.06 -0.91 -2.23
N ARG A 109 8.97 -1.70 -3.32
CA ARG A 109 9.78 -2.89 -3.52
C ARG A 109 11.26 -2.54 -3.59
N GLU A 110 11.60 -1.50 -4.34
CA GLU A 110 12.99 -1.05 -4.50
C GLU A 110 13.58 -0.53 -3.19
N ILE A 111 12.80 0.19 -2.36
CA ILE A 111 13.33 0.70 -1.09
C ILE A 111 13.51 -0.37 -0.01
N LYS A 112 12.92 -1.56 -0.19
CA LYS A 112 12.92 -2.61 0.84
C LYS A 112 14.33 -3.00 1.25
N SER A 113 15.24 -3.19 0.29
CA SER A 113 16.65 -3.51 0.54
C SER A 113 17.35 -2.42 1.35
N PHE A 114 17.14 -1.15 1.00
CA PHE A 114 17.73 -0.03 1.75
C PHE A 114 17.24 0.03 3.20
N ILE A 115 15.95 -0.26 3.46
CA ILE A 115 15.42 -0.37 4.82
C ILE A 115 16.07 -1.56 5.56
N GLU A 116 16.26 -2.69 4.88
CA GLU A 116 16.95 -3.87 5.41
C GLU A 116 18.42 -3.60 5.75
N GLU A 117 19.10 -2.77 4.97
CA GLU A 117 20.47 -2.30 5.21
C GLU A 117 20.57 -1.21 6.30
N GLY A 118 19.43 -0.69 6.77
CA GLY A 118 19.37 0.30 7.85
C GLY A 118 19.49 1.76 7.38
N VAL A 119 19.28 2.03 6.09
CA VAL A 119 19.18 3.39 5.58
C VAL A 119 18.00 4.10 6.24
N ALA A 120 18.24 5.30 6.78
CA ALA A 120 17.20 6.09 7.43
C ALA A 120 16.09 6.46 6.41
N PRO A 121 14.80 6.21 6.71
CA PRO A 121 13.69 6.51 5.78
C PRO A 121 13.66 7.96 5.29
N GLN A 122 14.10 8.91 6.13
CA GLN A 122 14.19 10.33 5.77
C GLN A 122 15.12 10.58 4.56
N VAL A 123 16.21 9.82 4.42
CA VAL A 123 17.14 9.93 3.30
C VAL A 123 16.48 9.47 2.01
N ILE A 124 15.77 8.34 2.07
CA ILE A 124 15.02 7.76 0.94
C ILE A 124 13.93 8.75 0.47
N ILE A 125 13.13 9.27 1.41
CA ILE A 125 12.09 10.26 1.13
C ILE A 125 12.68 11.51 0.46
N LYS A 126 13.81 12.02 0.97
CA LYS A 126 14.50 13.18 0.36
C LYS A 126 14.96 12.87 -1.07
N GLY A 127 15.45 11.65 -1.32
CA GLY A 127 15.83 11.17 -2.64
C GLY A 127 14.65 11.18 -3.62
N PHE A 128 13.53 10.56 -3.24
CA PHE A 128 12.34 10.53 -4.10
C PHE A 128 11.74 11.90 -4.35
N ARG A 129 11.69 12.79 -3.35
CA ARG A 129 11.22 14.17 -3.56
C ARG A 129 12.07 14.91 -4.58
N ARG A 130 13.40 14.78 -4.50
CA ARG A 130 14.32 15.37 -5.48
C ARG A 130 14.11 14.78 -6.88
N ALA A 131 13.96 13.46 -6.98
CA ALA A 131 13.69 12.80 -8.24
C ALA A 131 12.36 13.26 -8.88
N SER A 132 11.30 13.37 -8.08
CA SER A 132 10.00 13.87 -8.53
C SER A 132 10.10 15.29 -9.11
N VAL A 133 10.79 16.21 -8.42
CA VAL A 133 11.02 17.57 -8.94
C VAL A 133 11.77 17.56 -10.26
N LEU A 134 12.79 16.72 -10.41
CA LEU A 134 13.59 16.62 -11.64
C LEU A 134 12.78 16.08 -12.83
N VAL A 135 11.90 15.11 -12.60
CA VAL A 135 11.02 14.55 -13.64
C VAL A 135 9.96 15.59 -14.04
N SER A 136 9.33 16.26 -13.08
CA SER A 136 8.31 17.27 -13.35
C SER A 136 8.86 18.54 -14.01
N ALA A 137 10.11 18.92 -13.75
CA ALA A 137 10.74 20.08 -14.37
C ALA A 137 11.14 19.85 -15.84
N ARG A 138 11.06 18.60 -16.33
CA ARG A 138 11.38 18.23 -17.71
C ARG A 138 10.14 17.98 -18.58
N GLY A 139 8.93 18.14 -18.01
CA GLY A 139 7.65 18.03 -18.71
C GLY A 139 7.12 19.38 -19.17
#